data_AF-G7GML6-F1
#
_entry.id   AF-G7GML6-F1
#
_cell.length_a   1.000
_cell.length_b   1.000
_cell.length_c   1.000
_cell.angle_alpha   90.00
_cell.angle_beta   90.00
_cell.angle_gamma   90.00
#
_symmetry.space_group_name_H-M   'P 1'
#
loop_
_entity.id
_entity.type
_entity.pdbx_description
1 polymer ?
#
loop_
_entity_poly.entity_id
_entity_poly.type
_entity_poly.pdbx_seq_one_letter_code
_entity_poly.pdbx_strand_id
1 'polypeptide(L)'
;MEEPIEQLPQADWVDQDLLTRELAGTLLDDEIAAERGRIERYDSDVGGEDIVMSRADMVRRVAAMEAIRDGYQAARQQKGETR
;
A
#
# COMPACT_ATOMS: atom_id res chain seq x y z
N MET A 1 -16.63 22.43 -27.37
CA MET A 1 -15.30 23.05 -27.21
C MET A 1 -14.46 22.02 -26.49
N GLU A 2 -13.39 21.54 -27.11
CA GLU A 2 -12.41 20.68 -26.44
C GLU A 2 -11.49 21.58 -25.63
N GLU A 3 -11.37 21.31 -24.33
CA GLU A 3 -10.40 22.01 -23.48
C GLU A 3 -8.97 21.62 -23.91
N PRO A 4 -8.03 22.57 -24.03
CA PRO A 4 -6.64 22.24 -24.32
C PRO A 4 -6.07 21.39 -23.19
N ILE A 5 -5.54 20.21 -23.51
CA ILE A 5 -4.79 19.39 -22.55
C ILE A 5 -3.43 20.06 -22.34
N GLU A 6 -3.22 20.63 -21.16
CA GLU A 6 -1.93 21.21 -20.77
C GLU A 6 -0.92 20.09 -20.49
N GLN A 7 0.17 20.04 -21.25
CA GLN A 7 1.21 19.01 -21.08
C GLN A 7 2.25 19.47 -20.07
N LEU A 8 2.44 18.68 -19.02
CA LEU A 8 3.46 18.92 -18.01
C LEU A 8 4.87 18.61 -18.56
N PRO A 9 5.89 19.43 -18.24
CA PRO A 9 7.29 19.11 -18.50
C PRO A 9 7.68 17.74 -17.94
N GLN A 10 8.53 17.00 -18.66
CA GLN A 10 8.93 15.64 -18.28
C GLN A 10 9.56 15.53 -16.88
N ALA A 11 10.22 16.59 -16.39
CA ALA A 11 10.78 16.63 -15.05
C ALA A 11 9.69 16.53 -13.95
N ASP A 12 8.53 17.13 -14.18
CA ASP A 12 7.44 17.19 -13.21
C ASP A 12 6.67 15.85 -13.14
N TRP A 13 6.81 14.98 -14.14
CA TRP A 13 6.24 13.63 -14.14
C TRP A 13 6.89 12.75 -13.07
N VAL A 14 8.19 12.94 -12.81
CA VAL A 14 8.92 12.18 -11.80
C VAL A 14 8.40 12.52 -10.41
N ASP A 15 8.16 13.81 -10.14
CA ASP A 15 7.64 14.26 -8.84
C ASP A 15 6.18 13.82 -8.62
N GLN A 16 5.34 13.79 -9.66
CA GLN A 16 3.98 13.23 -9.57
C GLN A 16 3.98 11.72 -9.30
N ASP A 17 4.88 10.98 -9.92
CA ASP A 17 5.06 9.54 -9.65
C ASP A 17 5.57 9.30 -8.22
N LEU A 18 6.42 10.17 -7.67
CA LEU A 18 6.81 10.12 -6.26
C LEU A 18 5.62 10.37 -5.33
N LEU A 19 4.81 11.40 -5.57
CA LEU A 19 3.59 11.68 -4.78
C LEU A 19 2.60 10.51 -4.83
N THR A 20 2.44 9.90 -6.01
CA THR A 20 1.55 8.74 -6.20
C THR A 20 2.08 7.51 -5.45
N ARG A 21 3.40 7.29 -5.43
CA ARG A 21 4.01 6.20 -4.66
C ARG A 21 3.95 6.42 -3.16
N GLU A 22 4.10 7.66 -2.70
CA GLU A 22 3.94 8.00 -1.28
C GLU A 22 2.51 7.75 -0.82
N LEU A 23 1.52 8.21 -1.58
CA LEU A 23 0.11 7.93 -1.32
C LEU A 23 -0.18 6.42 -1.31
N ALA A 24 0.31 5.69 -2.32
CA ALA A 24 0.15 4.24 -2.40
C ALA A 24 0.79 3.53 -1.19
N GLY A 25 1.94 4.01 -0.71
CA GLY A 25 2.59 3.51 0.50
C GLY A 25 1.73 3.69 1.74
N THR A 26 1.21 4.90 1.97
CA THR A 26 0.32 5.19 3.12
C THR A 26 -0.95 4.33 3.08
N LEU A 27 -1.59 4.22 1.92
CA LEU A 27 -2.79 3.40 1.76
C LEU A 27 -2.52 1.90 2.03
N LEU A 28 -1.34 1.42 1.64
CA LEU A 28 -0.92 0.04 1.92
C LEU A 28 -0.67 -0.18 3.42
N ASP A 29 -0.07 0.79 4.12
CA ASP A 29 0.14 0.71 5.57
C ASP A 29 -1.20 0.68 6.32
N ASP A 30 -2.15 1.52 5.92
CA ASP A 30 -3.51 1.54 6.50
C ASP A 30 -4.24 0.20 6.29
N GLU A 31 -4.15 -0.38 5.09
CA GLU A 31 -4.74 -1.69 4.79
C GLU A 31 -4.08 -2.83 5.58
N ILE A 32 -2.75 -2.81 5.74
CA ILE A 32 -2.03 -3.78 6.59
C ILE A 32 -2.51 -3.68 8.04
N ALA A 33 -2.69 -2.47 8.56
CA ALA A 33 -3.18 -2.24 9.91
C ALA A 33 -4.62 -2.76 10.08
N ALA A 34 -5.49 -2.49 9.11
CA ALA A 34 -6.86 -3.01 9.09
C ALA A 34 -6.89 -4.54 9.13
N GLU A 35 -6.00 -5.21 8.39
CA GLU A 35 -5.98 -6.68 8.34
C GLU A 35 -5.46 -7.33 9.59
N ARG A 36 -4.44 -6.73 10.19
CA ARG A 36 -3.96 -7.15 11.50
C ARG A 36 -5.09 -7.04 12.53
N GLY A 37 -5.88 -5.96 12.48
CA GLY A 37 -7.07 -5.80 13.33
C GLY A 37 -8.17 -6.83 13.05
N ARG A 38 -8.39 -7.21 11.79
CA ARG A 38 -9.31 -8.31 11.44
C ARG A 38 -8.84 -9.65 12.02
N ILE A 39 -7.54 -9.96 11.96
CA ILE A 39 -6.97 -11.19 12.54
C ILE A 39 -7.14 -11.18 14.06
N GLU A 40 -6.90 -10.05 14.73
CA GLU A 40 -7.08 -9.93 16.17
C GLU A 40 -8.53 -10.13 16.60
N ARG A 41 -9.49 -9.57 15.85
CA ARG A 41 -10.92 -9.84 16.06
C ARG A 41 -11.27 -11.31 15.87
N TYR A 42 -10.74 -11.92 14.81
CA TYR A 42 -10.91 -13.36 14.57
C TYR A 42 -10.37 -14.21 15.74
N ASP A 43 -9.18 -13.88 16.23
CA ASP A 43 -8.51 -14.61 17.31
C ASP A 43 -9.17 -14.41 18.68
N SER A 44 -9.83 -13.28 18.88
CA SER A 44 -10.57 -12.97 20.12
C SER A 44 -12.02 -13.47 20.10
N ASP A 45 -12.47 -14.08 19.00
CA ASP A 45 -13.87 -14.50 18.77
C ASP A 45 -14.87 -13.33 18.90
N VAL A 46 -14.40 -12.10 18.69
CA VAL A 46 -15.20 -10.87 18.75
C VAL A 46 -15.48 -10.38 17.33
N GLY A 47 -16.70 -10.64 16.86
CA GLY A 47 -17.17 -10.10 15.58
C GLY A 47 -16.35 -10.61 14.39
N GLY A 48 -16.05 -11.92 14.38
CA GLY A 48 -15.44 -12.65 13.26
C GLY A 48 -16.43 -13.44 12.40
N GLU A 49 -17.73 -13.36 12.70
CA GLU A 49 -18.82 -14.07 12.00
C GLU A 49 -18.94 -13.67 10.52
N ASP A 50 -18.46 -12.47 10.16
CA ASP A 50 -18.40 -11.93 8.80
C ASP A 50 -17.11 -12.34 8.05
N ILE A 51 -16.15 -12.98 8.73
CA ILE A 51 -14.86 -13.37 8.15
C ILE A 51 -15.00 -14.71 7.42
N VAL A 52 -15.10 -14.63 6.10
CA VAL A 52 -15.28 -15.80 5.21
C VAL A 52 -13.96 -16.53 4.90
N MET A 53 -12.83 -15.96 5.30
CA MET A 53 -11.48 -16.44 4.98
C MET A 53 -10.87 -17.17 6.17
N SER A 54 -10.06 -18.21 5.91
CA SER A 54 -9.35 -18.89 6.99
C SER A 54 -8.32 -17.96 7.63
N ARG A 55 -8.08 -18.12 8.94
CA ARG A 55 -7.00 -17.40 9.64
C ARG A 55 -5.64 -17.52 8.92
N ALA A 56 -5.33 -18.71 8.40
CA ALA A 56 -4.08 -18.97 7.70
C ALA A 56 -3.97 -18.15 6.40
N ASP A 57 -5.07 -17.99 5.66
CA ASP A 57 -5.13 -17.13 4.48
C ASP A 57 -5.00 -15.64 4.84
N MET A 58 -5.62 -15.19 5.94
CA MET A 58 -5.47 -13.82 6.44
C MET A 58 -4.01 -13.49 6.73
N VAL A 59 -3.31 -14.37 7.45
CA VAL A 59 -1.89 -14.21 7.77
C VAL A 59 -1.04 -14.18 6.50
N ARG A 60 -1.31 -15.07 5.53
CA ARG A 60 -0.61 -15.06 4.23
C ARG A 60 -0.82 -13.75 3.48
N ARG A 61 -2.04 -13.21 3.48
CA ARG A 61 -2.36 -11.94 2.83
C ARG A 61 -1.55 -10.79 3.44
N VAL A 62 -1.53 -10.68 4.77
CA VAL A 62 -0.74 -9.67 5.49
C VAL A 62 0.74 -9.78 5.15
N ALA A 63 1.32 -10.98 5.20
CA ALA A 63 2.72 -11.18 4.86
C ALA A 63 3.05 -10.77 3.41
N ALA A 64 2.14 -11.02 2.46
CA ALA A 64 2.31 -10.58 1.08
C ALA A 64 2.27 -9.05 0.94
N MET A 65 1.37 -8.37 1.66
CA MET A 65 1.29 -6.91 1.68
C MET A 65 2.54 -6.27 2.30
N GLU A 66 3.05 -6.84 3.39
CA GLU A 66 4.30 -6.41 4.02
C GLU A 66 5.50 -6.57 3.08
N ALA A 67 5.60 -7.68 2.36
CA ALA A 67 6.66 -7.90 1.38
C ALA A 67 6.64 -6.84 0.25
N ILE A 68 5.44 -6.45 -0.20
CA ILE A 68 5.28 -5.39 -1.20
C ILE A 68 5.73 -4.04 -0.64
N ARG A 69 5.31 -3.70 0.58
CA ARG A 69 5.72 -2.47 1.26
C ARG A 69 7.24 -2.39 1.40
N ASP A 70 7.85 -3.46 1.86
CA ASP A 70 9.30 -3.51 2.06
C ASP A 70 10.05 -3.35 0.72
N GLY A 71 9.51 -3.90 -0.37
CA GLY A 71 9.99 -3.67 -1.73
C GLY A 71 9.92 -2.20 -2.16
N TYR A 72 8.84 -1.49 -1.85
CA TYR A 72 8.72 -0.05 -2.12
C TYR A 72 9.73 0.77 -1.32
N GLN A 73 9.94 0.45 -0.05
CA GLN A 73 10.90 1.15 0.80
C GLN A 73 12.35 0.94 0.32
N ALA A 74 12.69 -0.29 -0.08
CA ALA A 74 14.00 -0.59 -0.65
C ALA A 74 14.24 0.18 -1.97
N ALA A 75 13.23 0.27 -2.83
CA ALA A 75 13.32 1.05 -4.07
C ALA A 75 13.45 2.56 -3.82
N ARG A 76 12.80 3.08 -2.76
CA ARG A 76 12.92 4.49 -2.33
C ARG A 76 14.34 4.80 -1.86
N GLN A 77 14.94 3.93 -1.05
CA GLN A 77 16.31 4.11 -0.53
C GLN A 77 17.34 4.18 -1.66
N GLN A 78 17.25 3.27 -2.64
CA GLN A 78 18.12 3.28 -3.83
C GLN A 78 18.03 4.57 -4.65
N LYS A 79 16.82 5.14 -4.78
CA LYS A 79 16.62 6.42 -5.47
C LYS A 79 17.12 7.63 -4.67
N GLY A 80 17.09 7.56 -3.35
CA GLY A 80 17.63 8.60 -2.46
C GLY A 80 19.17 8.67 -2.47
N GLU A 81 19.84 7.53 -2.63
CA GLU A 81 21.32 7.43 -2.70
C GLU A 81 21.92 7.86 -4.04
N THR A 82 21.11 7.90 -5.11
CA THR A 82 21.56 8.26 -6.47
C THR A 82 21.46 9.78 -6.75
N ARG A 83 21.03 10.60 -5.76
CA ARG A 83 20.77 12.04 -5.94
C ARG A 83 21.86 12.93 -5.34
#